data_AF-A0A8T2U0U7-F1
#
_entry.id   AF-A0A8T2U0U7-F1
#
_cell.length_a   1.000
_cell.length_b   1.000
_cell.length_c   1.000
_cell.angle_alpha   90.00
_cell.angle_beta   90.00
_cell.angle_gamma   90.00
#
_symmetry.space_group_name_H-M   'P 1'
#
loop_
_entity.id
_entity.type
_entity.pdbx_description
1 polymer ?
#
loop_
_entity_poly.entity_id
_entity_poly.type
_entity_poly.pdbx_seq_one_letter_code
_entity_poly.pdbx_strand_id
1 'polypeptide(L)'
;MRISSKTYRAIFLACFIILGLVVYGSSDQEQAVSLAKDRIDNALSMLNKLIDTDIASKCKDNFISVQATLIDSAQNLDNGSIIKAKRDLNMVEELLGSCLESTLKPQDNTFPTALIDLRETIRGMSSSISSAQDLLEVAWPLFINTTNISNDTLPNHNSNGTTNATWVEARTNPNSSFVPERLAEPAPMQVSDFNISTFIFDYCGDHVSVQSNSVIIRMDQSCAKLHSTNKFSSGVFSARIRTPVRGTGIVNSFYLSSNDEGSDMISFEFLGNFPNRVLTSYAVNGNGGGNQQMFVLSYDTSVNFHTYTIKWDNESIIWLADNTILRTLHKANASTGYPEKVTSIFCHTWDASSVGDGSYAGDVNWMFGPFRSYFTDIAASSPLVPGSWKAPRLASDAALSLVPLPMRPFEIDYGFSNVGVASNDLSITFNEQGQGARFRSVTTYPSGTFTSRIKCAEGNTSGLLSSFYLSSREGSRVQDEIDFEWLGKDKTSVQTNYYVNGVGNHELQVPLGFDCSEAYHIYTIIYNSDQIQWLVDGKIVRIVPRVQGIANVPYPVKPVYVYASVWNASSVNDGAWTGNWNGADVPFVVYFSDIRIKSP
;
A
#
# COMPACT_ATOMS: atom_id res chain seq x y z
N MET A 1 -52.41 33.28 -35.62
CA MET A 1 -52.06 32.11 -36.47
C MET A 1 -53.01 30.96 -36.15
N ARG A 2 -53.51 30.20 -37.13
CA ARG A 2 -54.21 28.92 -36.88
C ARG A 2 -53.20 27.78 -37.05
N ILE A 3 -52.96 27.01 -35.99
CA ILE A 3 -52.16 25.78 -36.05
C ILE A 3 -53.02 24.68 -36.72
N SER A 4 -52.44 23.91 -37.64
CA SER A 4 -53.19 22.91 -38.41
C SER A 4 -53.51 21.65 -37.59
N SER A 5 -54.60 20.95 -37.91
CA SER A 5 -55.00 19.72 -37.21
C SER A 5 -54.01 18.55 -37.40
N LYS A 6 -53.16 18.59 -38.43
CA LYS A 6 -52.05 17.62 -38.61
C LYS A 6 -51.00 17.76 -37.52
N THR A 7 -50.69 19.00 -37.12
CA THR A 7 -49.73 19.28 -36.04
C THR A 7 -50.24 18.76 -34.69
N TYR A 8 -51.53 18.93 -34.42
CA TYR A 8 -52.16 18.41 -33.19
C TYR A 8 -52.11 16.88 -33.11
N ARG A 9 -52.39 16.17 -34.22
CA ARG A 9 -52.28 14.70 -34.27
C ARG A 9 -50.85 14.20 -34.12
N ALA A 10 -49.86 14.89 -34.70
CA ALA A 10 -48.45 14.52 -34.55
C ALA A 10 -47.98 14.66 -33.09
N ILE A 11 -48.33 15.75 -32.41
CA ILE A 11 -48.01 15.96 -30.99
C ILE A 11 -48.70 14.93 -30.10
N PHE A 12 -49.99 14.63 -30.34
CA PHE A 12 -50.72 13.64 -29.54
C PHE A 12 -50.18 12.23 -29.71
N LEU A 13 -49.78 11.85 -30.93
CA LEU A 13 -49.17 10.54 -31.22
C LEU A 13 -47.76 10.44 -30.60
N ALA A 14 -46.97 11.51 -30.67
CA ALA A 14 -45.66 11.58 -30.01
C ALA A 14 -45.79 11.43 -28.49
N CYS A 15 -46.71 12.15 -27.83
CA CYS A 15 -46.95 11.99 -26.39
C CYS A 15 -47.42 10.57 -26.01
N PHE A 16 -48.23 9.91 -26.83
CA PHE A 16 -48.65 8.52 -26.59
C PHE A 16 -47.51 7.51 -26.77
N ILE A 17 -46.62 7.72 -27.75
CA ILE A 17 -45.42 6.89 -27.95
C ILE A 17 -44.42 7.12 -26.80
N ILE A 18 -44.26 8.36 -26.34
CA ILE A 18 -43.39 8.70 -25.20
C ILE A 18 -43.94 8.08 -23.91
N LEU A 19 -45.24 8.20 -23.60
CA LEU A 19 -45.82 7.49 -22.46
C LEU A 19 -45.69 5.97 -22.60
N GLY A 20 -45.92 5.42 -23.80
CA GLY A 20 -45.78 3.99 -24.07
C GLY A 20 -44.36 3.47 -23.82
N LEU A 21 -43.34 4.20 -24.28
CA LEU A 21 -41.93 3.87 -24.08
C LEU A 21 -41.49 4.05 -22.62
N VAL A 22 -41.98 5.07 -21.91
CA VAL A 22 -41.70 5.24 -20.48
C VAL A 22 -42.32 4.12 -19.65
N VAL A 23 -43.54 3.69 -19.97
CA VAL A 23 -44.26 2.63 -19.24
C VAL A 23 -43.72 1.22 -19.56
N TYR A 24 -43.31 0.95 -20.81
CA TYR A 24 -42.59 -0.30 -21.15
C TYR A 24 -41.16 -0.32 -20.58
N GLY A 25 -40.45 0.80 -20.66
CA GLY A 25 -39.12 0.94 -20.08
C GLY A 25 -39.12 0.69 -18.57
N SER A 26 -40.13 1.18 -17.85
CA SER A 26 -40.27 0.91 -16.42
C SER A 26 -40.53 -0.57 -16.11
N SER A 27 -41.36 -1.29 -16.88
CA SER A 27 -41.66 -2.70 -16.58
C SER A 27 -40.46 -3.63 -16.82
N ASP A 28 -39.69 -3.38 -17.87
CA ASP A 28 -38.52 -4.22 -18.20
C ASP A 28 -37.34 -3.88 -17.27
N GLN A 29 -37.20 -2.62 -16.87
CA GLN A 29 -36.25 -2.19 -15.84
C GLN A 29 -36.61 -2.78 -14.46
N GLU A 30 -37.89 -2.78 -14.06
CA GLU A 30 -38.35 -3.43 -12.81
C GLU A 30 -38.09 -4.94 -12.82
N GLN A 31 -38.34 -5.63 -13.94
CA GLN A 31 -38.01 -7.06 -14.09
C GLN A 31 -36.51 -7.32 -14.01
N ALA A 32 -35.67 -6.51 -14.67
CA ALA A 32 -34.22 -6.65 -14.63
C ALA A 32 -33.66 -6.37 -13.22
N VAL A 33 -34.22 -5.39 -12.50
CA VAL A 33 -33.89 -5.09 -11.10
C VAL A 33 -34.33 -6.23 -10.17
N SER A 34 -35.53 -6.80 -10.35
CA SER A 34 -35.99 -7.97 -9.57
C SER A 34 -35.09 -9.18 -9.81
N LEU A 35 -34.77 -9.49 -11.07
CA LEU A 35 -33.89 -10.61 -11.43
C LEU A 35 -32.47 -10.42 -10.88
N ALA A 36 -31.98 -9.18 -10.79
CA ALA A 36 -30.70 -8.87 -10.15
C ALA A 36 -30.76 -9.13 -8.62
N LYS A 37 -31.85 -8.75 -7.94
CA LYS A 37 -32.05 -9.04 -6.50
C LYS A 37 -32.14 -10.55 -6.23
N ASP A 38 -32.97 -11.29 -6.98
CA ASP A 38 -33.09 -12.75 -6.86
C ASP A 38 -31.74 -13.46 -7.02
N ARG A 39 -30.89 -12.95 -7.92
CA ARG A 39 -29.53 -13.47 -8.14
C ARG A 39 -28.59 -13.10 -6.98
N ILE A 40 -28.66 -11.88 -6.44
CA ILE A 40 -27.89 -11.48 -5.24
C ILE A 40 -28.24 -12.39 -4.06
N ASP A 41 -29.52 -12.64 -3.81
CA ASP A 41 -29.98 -13.55 -2.74
C ASP A 41 -29.48 -14.99 -2.95
N ASN A 42 -29.48 -15.46 -4.21
CA ASN A 42 -28.89 -16.75 -4.54
C ASN A 42 -27.37 -16.78 -4.28
N ALA A 43 -26.63 -15.73 -4.69
CA ALA A 43 -25.19 -15.65 -4.42
C ALA A 43 -24.88 -15.55 -2.92
N LEU A 44 -25.68 -14.83 -2.13
CA LEU A 44 -25.58 -14.83 -0.66
C LEU A 44 -25.87 -16.23 -0.09
N SER A 45 -26.85 -16.96 -0.62
CA SER A 45 -27.12 -18.36 -0.24
C SER A 45 -25.96 -19.30 -0.58
N MET A 46 -25.35 -19.14 -1.76
CA MET A 46 -24.18 -19.92 -2.20
C MET A 46 -22.95 -19.61 -1.36
N LEU A 47 -22.70 -18.33 -1.07
CA LEU A 47 -21.62 -17.88 -0.20
C LEU A 47 -21.78 -18.43 1.23
N ASN A 48 -22.99 -18.37 1.79
CA ASN A 48 -23.27 -18.92 3.12
C ASN A 48 -23.04 -20.44 3.18
N LYS A 49 -23.27 -21.19 2.10
CA LYS A 49 -22.95 -22.63 2.00
C LYS A 49 -21.45 -22.91 1.89
N LEU A 50 -20.64 -21.93 1.51
CA LEU A 50 -19.19 -22.06 1.43
C LEU A 50 -18.50 -21.84 2.78
N ILE A 51 -19.14 -21.16 3.75
CA ILE A 51 -18.55 -20.73 5.04
C ILE A 51 -18.00 -21.92 5.86
N ASP A 52 -18.61 -23.11 5.78
CA ASP A 52 -18.20 -24.30 6.55
C ASP A 52 -17.24 -25.24 5.77
N THR A 53 -16.57 -24.74 4.73
CA THR A 53 -15.66 -25.54 3.87
C THR A 53 -14.19 -25.15 4.03
N ASP A 54 -13.27 -26.06 3.66
CA ASP A 54 -11.82 -25.75 3.59
C ASP A 54 -11.50 -24.54 2.69
N ILE A 55 -12.38 -24.22 1.73
CA ILE A 55 -12.26 -23.04 0.86
C ILE A 55 -12.48 -21.76 1.67
N ALA A 56 -13.44 -21.75 2.60
CA ALA A 56 -13.66 -20.63 3.49
C ALA A 56 -12.52 -20.43 4.49
N SER A 57 -11.70 -21.44 4.80
CA SER A 57 -10.48 -21.19 5.59
C SER A 57 -9.46 -20.31 4.85
N LYS A 58 -9.37 -20.44 3.52
CA LYS A 58 -8.41 -19.72 2.66
C LYS A 58 -8.96 -18.38 2.16
N CYS A 59 -10.27 -18.32 1.86
CA CYS A 59 -10.93 -17.12 1.35
C CYS A 59 -11.79 -16.39 2.40
N LYS A 60 -11.72 -16.74 3.69
CA LYS A 60 -12.57 -16.21 4.77
C LYS A 60 -12.81 -14.72 4.67
N ASP A 61 -11.72 -13.97 4.56
CA ASP A 61 -11.74 -12.52 4.66
C ASP A 61 -12.20 -11.86 3.34
N ASN A 62 -11.94 -12.52 2.20
CA ASN A 62 -12.53 -12.17 0.91
C ASN A 62 -14.03 -12.46 0.87
N PHE A 63 -14.51 -13.54 1.51
CA PHE A 63 -15.93 -13.87 1.60
C PHE A 63 -16.70 -12.90 2.49
N ILE A 64 -16.16 -12.49 3.64
CA ILE A 64 -16.72 -11.39 4.47
C ILE A 64 -16.88 -10.13 3.61
N SER A 65 -15.89 -9.84 2.78
CA SER A 65 -15.89 -8.68 1.88
C SER A 65 -16.93 -8.78 0.77
N VAL A 66 -17.05 -9.95 0.13
CA VAL A 66 -18.05 -10.24 -0.91
C VAL A 66 -19.48 -10.19 -0.34
N GLN A 67 -19.70 -10.74 0.85
CA GLN A 67 -21.02 -10.75 1.50
C GLN A 67 -21.53 -9.32 1.75
N ALA A 68 -20.69 -8.47 2.33
CA ALA A 68 -21.02 -7.07 2.60
C ALA A 68 -21.34 -6.31 1.30
N THR A 69 -20.51 -6.46 0.26
CA THR A 69 -20.70 -5.76 -1.02
C THR A 69 -21.95 -6.26 -1.78
N LEU A 70 -22.31 -7.55 -1.68
CA LEU A 70 -23.57 -8.08 -2.23
C LEU A 70 -24.80 -7.49 -1.53
N ILE A 71 -24.78 -7.37 -0.20
CA ILE A 71 -25.88 -6.76 0.57
C ILE A 71 -26.08 -5.29 0.18
N ASP A 72 -25.00 -4.52 0.10
CA ASP A 72 -25.06 -3.12 -0.35
C ASP A 72 -25.56 -3.00 -1.80
N SER A 73 -25.19 -3.94 -2.69
CA SER A 73 -25.72 -3.97 -4.07
C SER A 73 -27.24 -4.16 -4.09
N ALA A 74 -27.79 -5.00 -3.22
CA ALA A 74 -29.25 -5.17 -3.09
C ALA A 74 -29.92 -3.88 -2.59
N GLN A 75 -29.38 -3.25 -1.54
CA GLN A 75 -29.87 -1.98 -1.02
C GLN A 75 -29.78 -0.84 -2.06
N ASN A 76 -28.73 -0.80 -2.87
CA ASN A 76 -28.60 0.14 -3.97
C ASN A 76 -29.68 -0.10 -5.05
N LEU A 77 -30.09 -1.35 -5.30
CA LEU A 77 -31.23 -1.67 -6.17
C LEU A 77 -32.60 -1.33 -5.54
N ASP A 78 -32.77 -1.48 -4.23
CA ASP A 78 -33.97 -1.00 -3.51
C ASP A 78 -34.10 0.52 -3.59
N ASN A 79 -32.98 1.24 -3.47
CA ASN A 79 -32.90 2.70 -3.56
C ASN A 79 -32.82 3.24 -5.01
N GLY A 80 -33.11 2.42 -6.03
CA GLY A 80 -33.11 2.81 -7.44
C GLY A 80 -31.75 3.20 -8.03
N SER A 81 -30.65 3.00 -7.29
CA SER A 81 -29.28 3.42 -7.63
C SER A 81 -28.54 2.38 -8.49
N ILE A 82 -29.08 2.09 -9.67
CA ILE A 82 -28.60 1.08 -10.63
C ILE A 82 -27.08 1.15 -10.89
N ILE A 83 -26.53 2.36 -11.08
CA ILE A 83 -25.09 2.56 -11.34
C ILE A 83 -24.23 2.15 -10.13
N LYS A 84 -24.70 2.37 -8.90
CA LYS A 84 -23.98 1.96 -7.68
C LYS A 84 -24.00 0.44 -7.54
N ALA A 85 -25.17 -0.19 -7.70
CA ALA A 85 -25.29 -1.64 -7.68
C ALA A 85 -24.38 -2.35 -8.70
N LYS A 86 -24.34 -1.86 -9.96
CA LYS A 86 -23.42 -2.39 -10.98
C LYS A 86 -21.94 -2.32 -10.57
N ARG A 87 -21.56 -1.24 -9.88
CA ARG A 87 -20.20 -1.02 -9.38
C ARG A 87 -19.86 -1.98 -8.23
N ASP A 88 -20.78 -2.17 -7.28
CA ASP A 88 -20.63 -3.14 -6.20
C ASP A 88 -20.39 -4.56 -6.76
N LEU A 89 -21.16 -4.99 -7.79
CA LEU A 89 -20.95 -6.29 -8.43
C LEU A 89 -19.58 -6.43 -9.12
N ASN A 90 -19.09 -5.39 -9.80
CA ASN A 90 -17.74 -5.43 -10.40
C ASN A 90 -16.65 -5.57 -9.31
N MET A 91 -16.81 -4.92 -8.16
CA MET A 91 -15.91 -5.10 -7.00
C MET A 91 -15.99 -6.53 -6.44
N VAL A 92 -17.17 -7.14 -6.42
CA VAL A 92 -17.34 -8.54 -6.03
C VAL A 92 -16.59 -9.48 -7.00
N GLU A 93 -16.62 -9.23 -8.32
CA GLU A 93 -15.83 -10.02 -9.28
C GLU A 93 -14.31 -9.90 -9.05
N GLU A 94 -13.80 -8.70 -8.74
CA GLU A 94 -12.39 -8.49 -8.38
C GLU A 94 -11.99 -9.27 -7.11
N LEU A 95 -12.81 -9.20 -6.04
CA LEU A 95 -12.59 -9.90 -4.78
C LEU A 95 -12.61 -11.43 -4.93
N LEU A 96 -13.55 -11.97 -5.71
CA LEU A 96 -13.60 -13.40 -6.01
C LEU A 96 -12.46 -13.85 -6.94
N GLY A 97 -11.97 -12.98 -7.83
CA GLY A 97 -10.78 -13.23 -8.63
C GLY A 97 -9.55 -13.49 -7.74
N SER A 98 -9.29 -12.60 -6.79
CA SER A 98 -8.20 -12.73 -5.81
C SER A 98 -8.31 -14.03 -4.97
N CYS A 99 -9.52 -14.38 -4.51
CA CYS A 99 -9.78 -15.67 -3.85
C CYS A 99 -9.49 -16.88 -4.76
N LEU A 100 -9.90 -16.83 -6.03
CA LEU A 100 -9.70 -17.94 -6.96
C LEU A 100 -8.21 -18.16 -7.26
N GLU A 101 -7.47 -17.08 -7.53
CA GLU A 101 -6.03 -17.15 -7.81
C GLU A 101 -5.22 -17.67 -6.60
N SER A 102 -5.59 -17.28 -5.38
CA SER A 102 -4.92 -17.73 -4.14
C SER A 102 -5.31 -19.16 -3.70
N THR A 103 -6.42 -19.72 -4.19
CA THR A 103 -6.84 -21.09 -3.84
C THR A 103 -6.35 -22.17 -4.81
N LEU A 104 -5.95 -21.80 -6.03
CA LEU A 104 -5.44 -22.71 -7.05
C LEU A 104 -4.00 -23.18 -6.76
N LYS A 105 -3.85 -24.39 -6.20
CA LYS A 105 -2.56 -25.09 -6.17
C LYS A 105 -2.34 -25.92 -7.45
N PRO A 106 -1.10 -26.01 -8.00
CA PRO A 106 -0.81 -26.80 -9.20
C PRO A 106 -1.00 -28.33 -9.11
N GLN A 107 -1.47 -28.85 -7.97
CA GLN A 107 -1.50 -30.29 -7.66
C GLN A 107 -2.88 -30.79 -7.18
N ASP A 108 -3.82 -29.90 -6.84
CA ASP A 108 -5.17 -30.26 -6.38
C ASP A 108 -6.18 -30.06 -7.52
N ASN A 109 -6.49 -31.12 -8.28
CA ASN A 109 -7.45 -31.08 -9.39
C ASN A 109 -8.93 -31.02 -8.95
N THR A 110 -9.22 -30.96 -7.65
CA THR A 110 -10.55 -30.65 -7.13
C THR A 110 -10.79 -29.14 -7.17
N PHE A 111 -11.06 -28.63 -8.38
CA PHE A 111 -11.58 -27.28 -8.56
C PHE A 111 -12.85 -27.08 -7.73
N PRO A 112 -12.97 -26.02 -6.91
CA PRO A 112 -14.22 -25.70 -6.24
C PRO A 112 -15.25 -25.22 -7.27
N THR A 113 -16.05 -26.13 -7.81
CA THR A 113 -17.16 -25.81 -8.73
C THR A 113 -18.05 -24.72 -8.14
N ALA A 114 -18.35 -24.79 -6.84
CA ALA A 114 -19.12 -23.77 -6.13
C ALA A 114 -18.53 -22.34 -6.16
N LEU A 115 -17.21 -22.15 -6.28
CA LEU A 115 -16.61 -20.82 -6.49
C LEU A 115 -16.80 -20.32 -7.93
N ILE A 116 -16.70 -21.23 -8.90
CA ILE A 116 -16.94 -20.92 -10.32
C ILE A 116 -18.42 -20.59 -10.51
N ASP A 117 -19.32 -21.42 -9.98
CA ASP A 117 -20.77 -21.22 -10.03
C ASP A 117 -21.16 -19.89 -9.37
N LEU A 118 -20.54 -19.53 -8.23
CA LEU A 118 -20.74 -18.22 -7.59
C LEU A 118 -20.29 -17.08 -8.51
N ARG A 119 -19.09 -17.15 -9.08
CA ARG A 119 -18.55 -16.14 -10.01
C ARG A 119 -19.42 -15.98 -11.26
N GLU A 120 -19.87 -17.07 -11.87
CA GLU A 120 -20.75 -17.04 -13.05
C GLU A 120 -22.15 -16.52 -12.71
N THR A 121 -22.66 -16.80 -11.51
CA THR A 121 -23.92 -16.19 -11.02
C THR A 121 -23.79 -14.66 -10.94
N ILE A 122 -22.63 -14.15 -10.51
CA ILE A 122 -22.33 -12.71 -10.39
C ILE A 122 -22.11 -12.04 -11.75
N ARG A 123 -21.40 -12.69 -12.67
CA ARG A 123 -21.34 -12.26 -14.09
C ARG A 123 -22.72 -12.16 -14.70
N GLY A 124 -23.57 -13.16 -14.41
CA GLY A 124 -24.98 -13.15 -14.72
C GLY A 124 -25.69 -11.89 -14.20
N MET A 125 -25.49 -11.51 -12.94
CA MET A 125 -26.07 -10.27 -12.38
C MET A 125 -25.61 -9.01 -13.11
N SER A 126 -24.30 -8.86 -13.34
CA SER A 126 -23.74 -7.66 -13.99
C SER A 126 -24.28 -7.47 -15.41
N SER A 127 -24.52 -8.58 -16.13
CA SER A 127 -25.21 -8.55 -17.43
C SER A 127 -26.69 -8.10 -17.31
N SER A 128 -27.45 -8.60 -16.33
CA SER A 128 -28.84 -8.20 -16.08
C SER A 128 -28.99 -6.71 -15.68
N ILE A 129 -28.07 -6.18 -14.87
CA ILE A 129 -28.06 -4.75 -14.52
C ILE A 129 -27.64 -3.90 -15.73
N SER A 130 -26.79 -4.41 -16.63
CA SER A 130 -26.44 -3.72 -17.87
C SER A 130 -27.65 -3.53 -18.79
N SER A 131 -28.49 -4.56 -18.97
CA SER A 131 -29.75 -4.41 -19.72
C SER A 131 -30.73 -3.40 -19.11
N ALA A 132 -30.72 -3.20 -17.79
CA ALA A 132 -31.51 -2.16 -17.13
C ALA A 132 -30.95 -0.74 -17.35
N GLN A 133 -29.63 -0.63 -17.57
CA GLN A 133 -28.94 0.63 -17.84
C GLN A 133 -29.10 1.07 -19.30
N ASP A 134 -29.05 0.14 -20.25
CA ASP A 134 -29.23 0.43 -21.68
C ASP A 134 -30.64 1.02 -21.98
N LEU A 135 -31.66 0.58 -21.23
CA LEU A 135 -33.02 1.12 -21.32
C LEU A 135 -33.12 2.61 -20.90
N LEU A 136 -32.25 3.08 -20.00
CA LEU A 136 -32.21 4.49 -19.57
C LEU A 136 -31.55 5.41 -20.61
N GLU A 137 -30.56 4.91 -21.36
CA GLU A 137 -29.90 5.70 -22.41
C GLU A 137 -30.78 5.87 -23.66
N VAL A 138 -31.63 4.88 -23.99
CA VAL A 138 -32.60 4.97 -25.10
C VAL A 138 -33.66 6.07 -24.86
N ALA A 139 -33.92 6.46 -23.61
CA ALA A 139 -34.87 7.53 -23.26
C ALA A 139 -34.29 8.96 -23.40
N TRP A 140 -32.97 9.12 -23.48
CA TRP A 140 -32.30 10.42 -23.46
C TRP A 140 -32.29 11.27 -24.75
N PRO A 141 -32.40 10.74 -26.00
CA PRO A 141 -32.22 11.55 -27.22
C PRO A 141 -33.33 12.57 -27.58
N LEU A 142 -34.36 12.75 -26.76
CA LEU A 142 -35.45 13.71 -27.02
C LEU A 142 -35.29 15.07 -26.31
N PHE A 143 -34.29 15.23 -25.45
CA PHE A 143 -33.87 16.54 -24.96
C PHE A 143 -32.56 16.96 -25.63
N ILE A 144 -32.49 18.25 -26.01
CA ILE A 144 -31.34 18.90 -26.66
C ILE A 144 -31.11 18.44 -28.12
N ASN A 145 -31.97 18.92 -29.03
CA ASN A 145 -31.56 19.17 -30.42
C ASN A 145 -31.53 20.67 -30.72
N THR A 146 -30.51 21.33 -30.17
CA THR A 146 -29.98 22.60 -30.69
C THR A 146 -28.50 22.41 -31.02
N THR A 147 -28.26 21.57 -32.03
CA THR A 147 -27.20 21.66 -33.06
C THR A 147 -25.73 21.84 -32.60
N ASN A 148 -24.85 20.83 -32.74
CA ASN A 148 -24.20 20.34 -33.99
C ASN A 148 -23.16 21.34 -34.58
N ILE A 149 -22.00 20.96 -35.13
CA ILE A 149 -21.27 19.68 -35.29
C ILE A 149 -19.76 19.95 -34.96
N SER A 150 -18.72 19.11 -35.10
CA SER A 150 -18.46 17.75 -35.64
C SER A 150 -17.07 17.26 -35.16
N ASN A 151 -16.85 15.94 -35.13
CA ASN A 151 -15.53 15.31 -35.24
C ASN A 151 -15.62 14.13 -36.23
N ASP A 152 -14.73 14.11 -37.22
CA ASP A 152 -14.34 12.95 -38.06
C ASP A 152 -12.98 12.43 -37.51
N THR A 153 -12.51 11.18 -37.65
CA THR A 153 -12.94 9.94 -38.35
C THR A 153 -12.24 8.71 -37.71
N LEU A 154 -12.72 7.49 -37.99
CA LEU A 154 -12.03 6.20 -37.72
C LEU A 154 -11.27 5.70 -38.98
N PRO A 155 -10.39 4.67 -38.85
CA PRO A 155 -10.78 3.36 -39.40
C PRO A 155 -10.30 2.09 -38.67
N ASN A 156 -10.98 0.97 -38.98
CA ASN A 156 -10.78 -0.42 -38.51
C ASN A 156 -9.52 -1.13 -39.04
N HIS A 157 -9.19 -2.29 -38.45
CA HIS A 157 -8.99 -3.54 -39.25
C HIS A 157 -9.14 -4.85 -38.45
N ASN A 158 -9.69 -5.89 -39.11
CA ASN A 158 -9.81 -7.28 -38.61
C ASN A 158 -8.66 -8.17 -39.10
N SER A 159 -8.34 -9.27 -38.39
CA SER A 159 -8.46 -10.68 -38.85
C SER A 159 -7.45 -11.70 -38.27
N ASN A 160 -7.87 -12.98 -38.34
CA ASN A 160 -7.33 -14.21 -37.73
C ASN A 160 -5.84 -14.59 -37.97
N GLY A 161 -5.30 -15.42 -37.06
CA GLY A 161 -4.15 -16.29 -37.32
C GLY A 161 -3.93 -17.36 -36.24
N THR A 162 -3.89 -18.64 -36.61
CA THR A 162 -3.60 -19.80 -35.73
C THR A 162 -2.17 -20.33 -35.95
N THR A 163 -1.56 -20.97 -34.95
CA THR A 163 -0.58 -22.07 -35.13
C THR A 163 -0.29 -22.80 -33.81
N ASN A 164 0.07 -24.09 -33.92
CA ASN A 164 0.31 -25.00 -32.79
C ASN A 164 1.78 -24.99 -32.33
N ALA A 165 2.02 -25.34 -31.06
CA ALA A 165 3.28 -25.93 -30.61
C ALA A 165 3.00 -27.08 -29.63
N THR A 166 3.62 -28.25 -29.86
CA THR A 166 3.55 -29.43 -29.00
C THR A 166 4.87 -29.63 -28.26
N TRP A 167 4.83 -30.11 -27.02
CA TRP A 167 6.02 -30.51 -26.26
C TRP A 167 5.88 -31.94 -25.75
N VAL A 168 7.02 -32.65 -25.73
CA VAL A 168 7.12 -34.09 -25.50
C VAL A 168 7.31 -34.40 -24.01
N GLU A 169 6.70 -35.48 -23.55
CA GLU A 169 6.79 -35.95 -22.16
C GLU A 169 8.20 -36.36 -21.73
N ALA A 170 8.60 -35.97 -20.53
CA ALA A 170 9.68 -36.60 -19.77
C ALA A 170 9.08 -37.33 -18.55
N ARG A 171 9.17 -38.67 -18.51
CA ARG A 171 8.63 -39.49 -17.42
C ARG A 171 9.55 -39.45 -16.21
N THR A 172 9.00 -39.18 -15.03
CA THR A 172 9.68 -39.42 -13.75
C THR A 172 9.35 -40.80 -13.20
N ASN A 173 10.33 -41.44 -12.56
CA ASN A 173 10.19 -42.75 -11.92
C ASN A 173 9.97 -42.54 -10.40
N PRO A 174 8.85 -43.01 -9.81
CA PRO A 174 8.55 -42.72 -8.41
C PRO A 174 9.18 -43.77 -7.48
N ASN A 175 10.16 -43.37 -6.66
CA ASN A 175 10.49 -44.03 -5.38
C ASN A 175 11.56 -43.27 -4.57
N SER A 176 11.13 -42.36 -3.69
CA SER A 176 11.87 -42.01 -2.47
C SER A 176 10.95 -41.26 -1.50
N SER A 177 10.55 -41.93 -0.40
CA SER A 177 9.83 -41.30 0.71
C SER A 177 10.78 -40.48 1.57
N PHE A 178 10.47 -39.20 1.76
CA PHE A 178 11.11 -38.34 2.76
C PHE A 178 10.01 -37.68 3.61
N VAL A 179 10.09 -37.88 4.92
CA VAL A 179 9.20 -37.23 5.90
C VAL A 179 10.03 -36.17 6.63
N PRO A 180 9.73 -34.86 6.47
CA PRO A 180 10.38 -33.83 7.25
C PRO A 180 9.89 -33.86 8.70
N GLU A 181 10.84 -33.91 9.62
CA GLU A 181 10.59 -33.83 11.07
C GLU A 181 10.05 -32.44 11.41
N ARG A 182 8.89 -32.37 12.08
CA ARG A 182 8.15 -31.12 12.30
C ARG A 182 8.79 -30.34 13.45
N LEU A 183 9.59 -29.32 13.12
CA LEU A 183 10.08 -28.36 14.10
C LEU A 183 8.90 -27.72 14.84
N ALA A 184 8.98 -27.69 16.18
CA ALA A 184 7.89 -27.21 17.01
C ALA A 184 7.70 -25.69 16.87
N GLU A 185 6.49 -25.27 16.50
CA GLU A 185 6.08 -23.88 16.58
C GLU A 185 6.12 -23.41 18.05
N PRO A 186 6.50 -22.15 18.32
CA PRO A 186 6.42 -21.61 19.67
C PRO A 186 4.96 -21.60 20.14
N ALA A 187 4.72 -22.04 21.37
CA ALA A 187 3.37 -22.15 21.91
C ALA A 187 2.59 -20.83 21.78
N PRO A 188 1.32 -20.84 21.33
CA PRO A 188 0.54 -19.63 21.18
C PRO A 188 0.42 -18.89 22.52
N MET A 189 0.73 -17.60 22.51
CA MET A 189 0.34 -16.71 23.61
C MET A 189 -1.17 -16.85 23.84
N GLN A 190 -1.59 -16.82 25.11
CA GLN A 190 -3.01 -16.83 25.47
C GLN A 190 -3.68 -15.56 24.92
N VAL A 191 -4.27 -15.68 23.73
CA VAL A 191 -5.24 -14.73 23.20
C VAL A 191 -6.49 -14.91 24.03
N SER A 192 -6.79 -13.95 24.90
CA SER A 192 -8.14 -13.85 25.46
C SER A 192 -9.08 -13.44 24.34
N ASP A 193 -10.09 -14.26 24.05
CA ASP A 193 -11.08 -13.99 23.01
C ASP A 193 -11.70 -12.60 23.19
N PHE A 194 -11.27 -11.66 22.36
CA PHE A 194 -11.68 -10.28 22.45
C PHE A 194 -13.06 -10.14 21.81
N ASN A 195 -14.09 -10.08 22.65
CA ASN A 195 -15.47 -10.05 22.17
C ASN A 195 -15.83 -8.66 21.64
N ILE A 196 -16.09 -8.57 20.34
CA ILE A 196 -16.42 -7.34 19.62
C ILE A 196 -17.70 -6.63 20.13
N SER A 197 -18.54 -7.29 20.94
CA SER A 197 -19.64 -6.63 21.67
C SER A 197 -19.18 -5.58 22.68
N THR A 198 -17.86 -5.42 22.88
CA THR A 198 -17.26 -4.37 23.71
C THR A 198 -17.09 -3.04 22.99
N PHE A 199 -17.47 -2.86 21.72
CA PHE A 199 -17.31 -1.57 21.03
C PHE A 199 -18.46 -0.58 21.26
N ILE A 200 -18.11 0.70 21.43
CA ILE A 200 -19.01 1.86 21.33
C ILE A 200 -18.80 2.52 19.97
N PHE A 201 -19.89 2.87 19.28
CA PHE A 201 -19.84 3.71 18.08
C PHE A 201 -19.81 5.18 18.50
N ASP A 202 -18.73 5.90 18.16
CA ASP A 202 -18.58 7.33 18.48
C ASP A 202 -19.43 8.20 17.54
N TYR A 203 -19.47 7.84 16.25
CA TYR A 203 -20.33 8.46 15.23
C TYR A 203 -20.55 7.52 14.04
N CYS A 204 -21.69 7.71 13.36
CA CYS A 204 -22.12 6.94 12.19
C CYS A 204 -22.09 5.42 12.42
N GLY A 205 -22.69 4.96 13.53
CA GLY A 205 -22.78 3.53 13.84
C GLY A 205 -23.61 2.72 12.82
N ASP A 206 -24.50 3.38 12.09
CA ASP A 206 -25.24 2.87 10.93
C ASP A 206 -24.33 2.52 9.73
N HIS A 207 -23.11 3.07 9.70
CA HIS A 207 -22.07 2.75 8.72
C HIS A 207 -21.12 1.62 9.19
N VAL A 208 -21.34 1.06 10.37
CA VAL A 208 -20.49 0.02 10.95
C VAL A 208 -21.25 -1.31 11.03
N SER A 209 -20.81 -2.29 10.25
CA SER A 209 -21.28 -3.67 10.38
C SER A 209 -20.33 -4.48 11.26
N VAL A 210 -20.88 -5.15 12.27
CA VAL A 210 -20.12 -5.96 13.22
C VAL A 210 -20.53 -7.43 13.10
N GLN A 211 -19.58 -8.32 12.84
CA GLN A 211 -19.81 -9.75 12.67
C GLN A 211 -18.76 -10.58 13.42
N SER A 212 -19.15 -11.27 14.50
CA SER A 212 -18.32 -12.17 15.33
C SER A 212 -17.02 -11.58 15.90
N ASN A 213 -15.99 -11.39 15.07
CA ASN A 213 -14.73 -10.70 15.40
C ASN A 213 -14.24 -9.84 14.21
N SER A 214 -15.18 -9.21 13.51
CA SER A 214 -14.96 -8.37 12.33
C SER A 214 -15.75 -7.07 12.43
N VAL A 215 -15.06 -5.94 12.27
CA VAL A 215 -15.62 -4.62 12.01
C VAL A 215 -15.48 -4.32 10.53
N ILE A 216 -16.58 -3.94 9.88
CA ILE A 216 -16.58 -3.39 8.53
C ILE A 216 -17.10 -1.96 8.63
N ILE A 217 -16.27 -0.98 8.21
CA ILE A 217 -16.68 0.42 8.12
C ILE A 217 -17.00 0.73 6.65
N ARG A 218 -18.22 1.14 6.38
CA ARG A 218 -18.74 1.55 5.06
C ARG A 218 -18.71 3.08 4.95
N MET A 219 -18.26 3.62 3.83
CA MET A 219 -18.07 5.08 3.65
C MET A 219 -18.61 5.53 2.29
N ASP A 220 -19.74 6.25 2.31
CA ASP A 220 -20.47 6.75 1.12
C ASP A 220 -20.85 8.24 1.23
N GLN A 221 -19.98 9.01 1.90
CA GLN A 221 -20.01 10.46 2.25
C GLN A 221 -20.14 10.77 3.75
N SER A 222 -20.25 9.74 4.61
CA SER A 222 -20.01 9.85 6.06
C SER A 222 -18.78 9.02 6.48
N CYS A 223 -18.04 9.50 7.48
CA CYS A 223 -17.00 8.76 8.19
C CYS A 223 -17.63 7.76 9.20
N ALA A 224 -16.83 6.90 9.85
CA ALA A 224 -17.27 6.21 11.08
C ALA A 224 -16.10 5.87 12.01
N LYS A 225 -16.33 6.02 13.32
CA LYS A 225 -15.36 5.76 14.39
C LYS A 225 -16.01 4.93 15.50
N LEU A 226 -15.24 4.00 16.05
CA LEU A 226 -15.64 3.16 17.18
C LEU A 226 -14.46 2.80 18.06
N HIS A 227 -14.74 2.48 19.33
CA HIS A 227 -13.71 2.13 20.31
C HIS A 227 -14.12 1.10 21.35
N SER A 228 -13.14 0.39 21.92
CA SER A 228 -13.37 -0.61 22.96
C SER A 228 -13.75 0.03 24.31
N THR A 229 -14.79 -0.48 24.96
CA THR A 229 -15.11 -0.19 26.37
C THR A 229 -14.01 -0.68 27.30
N ASN A 230 -13.34 -1.79 26.94
CA ASN A 230 -12.12 -2.23 27.60
C ASN A 230 -11.03 -1.16 27.48
N LYS A 231 -10.35 -0.96 28.61
CA LYS A 231 -9.32 0.05 28.81
C LYS A 231 -8.02 -0.62 29.27
N PHE A 232 -6.89 -0.16 28.74
CA PHE A 232 -5.60 -0.84 28.84
C PHE A 232 -4.48 0.15 29.21
N SER A 233 -3.54 -0.28 30.05
CA SER A 233 -2.35 0.51 30.46
C SER A 233 -1.03 -0.01 29.88
N SER A 234 -1.07 -1.17 29.23
CA SER A 234 0.01 -1.83 28.50
C SER A 234 -0.58 -3.03 27.75
N GLY A 235 0.13 -3.57 26.77
CA GLY A 235 -0.28 -4.80 26.10
C GLY A 235 0.36 -5.02 24.73
N VAL A 236 -0.13 -6.07 24.08
CA VAL A 236 0.07 -6.33 22.65
C VAL A 236 -1.31 -6.30 22.01
N PHE A 237 -1.50 -5.40 21.06
CA PHE A 237 -2.78 -5.10 20.42
C PHE A 237 -2.63 -5.33 18.93
N SER A 238 -3.49 -6.17 18.34
CA SER A 238 -3.41 -6.52 16.93
C SER A 238 -4.76 -6.47 16.25
N ALA A 239 -4.76 -6.21 14.94
CA ALA A 239 -5.89 -6.44 14.05
C ALA A 239 -5.38 -6.91 12.69
N ARG A 240 -6.13 -7.79 12.03
CA ARG A 240 -5.96 -8.11 10.61
C ARG A 240 -6.75 -7.09 9.80
N ILE A 241 -6.06 -6.25 9.04
CA ILE A 241 -6.64 -5.10 8.37
C ILE A 241 -6.55 -5.28 6.86
N ARG A 242 -7.63 -4.92 6.15
CA ARG A 242 -7.62 -4.66 4.71
C ARG A 242 -8.28 -3.32 4.44
N THR A 243 -7.57 -2.45 3.74
CA THR A 243 -7.94 -1.06 3.50
C THR A 243 -8.87 -0.92 2.28
N PRO A 244 -9.53 0.24 2.07
CA PRO A 244 -10.40 0.42 0.92
C PRO A 244 -9.66 0.38 -0.42
N VAL A 245 -10.13 -0.48 -1.32
CA VAL A 245 -9.72 -0.49 -2.73
C VAL A 245 -10.11 0.84 -3.40
N ARG A 246 -9.18 1.44 -4.15
CA ARG A 246 -9.31 2.77 -4.79
C ARG A 246 -9.62 3.92 -3.79
N GLY A 247 -9.24 3.76 -2.52
CA GLY A 247 -9.52 4.69 -1.42
C GLY A 247 -8.74 6.01 -1.42
N THR A 248 -8.37 6.58 -2.57
CA THR A 248 -7.78 7.93 -2.64
C THR A 248 -8.64 8.91 -1.83
N GLY A 249 -8.00 9.78 -1.05
CA GLY A 249 -8.60 10.71 -0.09
C GLY A 249 -9.06 10.11 1.23
N ILE A 250 -9.04 8.78 1.38
CA ILE A 250 -9.49 8.09 2.58
C ILE A 250 -8.32 7.75 3.47
N VAL A 251 -8.48 7.99 4.77
CA VAL A 251 -7.58 7.49 5.80
C VAL A 251 -8.29 6.42 6.60
N ASN A 252 -7.69 5.23 6.65
CA ASN A 252 -8.08 4.15 7.54
C ASN A 252 -7.11 4.10 8.73
N SER A 253 -7.59 3.97 9.96
CA SER A 253 -6.74 4.04 11.16
C SER A 253 -7.07 2.94 12.16
N PHE A 254 -6.02 2.33 12.73
CA PHE A 254 -6.08 1.44 13.88
C PHE A 254 -5.14 2.00 14.95
N TYR A 255 -5.68 2.36 16.12
CA TYR A 255 -4.91 3.10 17.12
C TYR A 255 -5.35 2.84 18.56
N LEU A 256 -4.47 3.14 19.50
CA LEU A 256 -4.75 3.24 20.92
C LEU A 256 -4.91 4.72 21.27
N SER A 257 -5.90 5.08 22.09
CA SER A 257 -6.08 6.46 22.55
C SER A 257 -6.77 6.52 23.93
N SER A 258 -6.40 7.49 24.77
CA SER A 258 -7.10 7.77 26.03
C SER A 258 -8.45 8.48 25.85
N ASN A 259 -8.68 9.08 24.67
CA ASN A 259 -9.95 9.70 24.23
C ASN A 259 -10.46 10.78 25.19
N ASP A 260 -9.53 11.52 25.78
CA ASP A 260 -9.73 12.68 26.65
C ASP A 260 -9.12 13.96 26.03
N GLU A 261 -9.41 15.12 26.63
CA GLU A 261 -8.73 16.36 26.28
C GLU A 261 -7.22 16.20 26.55
N GLY A 262 -6.41 16.49 25.53
CA GLY A 262 -4.99 16.14 25.55
C GLY A 262 -4.77 14.63 25.53
N SER A 263 -5.35 13.90 24.58
CA SER A 263 -5.18 12.44 24.48
C SER A 263 -3.73 12.00 24.29
N ASP A 264 -3.34 10.93 24.96
CA ASP A 264 -2.24 10.10 24.48
C ASP A 264 -2.75 9.25 23.30
N MET A 265 -1.89 8.94 22.33
CA MET A 265 -2.26 8.14 21.16
C MET A 265 -1.08 7.29 20.67
N ILE A 266 -1.35 6.13 20.10
CA ILE A 266 -0.39 5.30 19.35
C ILE A 266 -1.12 4.74 18.12
N SER A 267 -0.72 5.11 16.90
CA SER A 267 -1.49 4.80 15.68
C SER A 267 -0.71 4.07 14.59
N PHE A 268 -1.47 3.29 13.82
CA PHE A 268 -1.28 3.08 12.39
C PHE A 268 -2.32 3.90 11.61
N GLU A 269 -1.90 4.53 10.52
CA GLU A 269 -2.75 5.21 9.55
C GLU A 269 -2.39 4.78 8.13
N PHE A 270 -3.38 4.37 7.35
CA PHE A 270 -3.25 3.96 5.96
C PHE A 270 -3.85 5.05 5.07
N LEU A 271 -3.00 5.69 4.27
CA LEU A 271 -3.41 6.73 3.32
C LEU A 271 -3.78 6.06 2.00
N GLY A 272 -5.04 6.13 1.55
CA GLY A 272 -5.52 5.33 0.43
C GLY A 272 -5.03 5.75 -0.96
N ASN A 273 -4.35 6.91 -1.09
CA ASN A 273 -3.53 7.26 -2.26
C ASN A 273 -2.21 6.46 -2.33
N PHE A 274 -1.77 5.87 -1.21
CA PHE A 274 -0.56 5.07 -1.10
C PHE A 274 -0.88 3.68 -0.51
N PRO A 275 -1.61 2.82 -1.25
CA PRO A 275 -2.15 1.57 -0.71
C PRO A 275 -1.06 0.55 -0.33
N ASN A 276 0.20 0.74 -0.73
CA ASN A 276 1.36 -0.04 -0.29
C ASN A 276 2.13 0.57 0.90
N ARG A 277 1.51 1.49 1.66
CA ARG A 277 2.16 2.19 2.77
C ARG A 277 1.34 2.19 4.05
N VAL A 278 2.04 2.39 5.15
CA VAL A 278 1.45 2.67 6.45
C VAL A 278 2.27 3.74 7.17
N LEU A 279 1.57 4.74 7.71
CA LEU A 279 2.11 5.75 8.59
C LEU A 279 1.97 5.28 10.03
N THR A 280 2.99 5.50 10.86
CA THR A 280 2.92 5.32 12.31
C THR A 280 3.09 6.66 13.00
N SER A 281 2.34 6.88 14.07
CA SER A 281 2.42 8.11 14.87
C SER A 281 2.18 7.81 16.35
N TYR A 282 2.54 8.74 17.22
CA TYR A 282 2.11 8.76 18.61
C TYR A 282 1.81 10.18 19.07
N ALA A 283 0.97 10.35 20.09
CA ALA A 283 0.73 11.63 20.73
C ALA A 283 0.85 11.50 22.24
N VAL A 284 1.28 12.58 22.90
CA VAL A 284 1.41 12.65 24.36
C VAL A 284 0.78 13.94 24.85
N ASN A 285 -0.20 13.83 25.74
CA ASN A 285 -1.01 14.95 26.20
C ASN A 285 -1.59 15.82 25.05
N GLY A 286 -2.03 15.18 23.95
CA GLY A 286 -2.55 15.83 22.74
C GLY A 286 -1.49 16.27 21.72
N ASN A 287 -0.20 16.18 22.04
CA ASN A 287 0.89 16.61 21.16
C ASN A 287 1.42 15.44 20.33
N GLY A 288 1.06 15.37 19.04
CA GLY A 288 1.50 14.33 18.10
C GLY A 288 2.26 14.83 16.87
N GLY A 289 2.58 16.12 16.80
CA GLY A 289 3.27 16.71 15.65
C GLY A 289 4.73 16.28 15.53
N GLY A 290 5.20 16.00 14.32
CA GLY A 290 6.62 15.83 14.00
C GLY A 290 7.26 14.47 14.35
N ASN A 291 6.47 13.48 14.77
CA ASN A 291 6.96 12.11 15.03
C ASN A 291 6.40 11.03 14.07
N GLN A 292 5.65 11.45 13.05
CA GLN A 292 5.10 10.57 12.03
C GLN A 292 6.24 9.89 11.24
N GLN A 293 6.13 8.59 10.99
CA GLN A 293 7.06 7.84 10.14
C GLN A 293 6.29 6.99 9.13
N MET A 294 6.62 7.15 7.84
CA MET A 294 5.97 6.48 6.72
C MET A 294 6.77 5.24 6.31
N PHE A 295 6.11 4.08 6.23
CA PHE A 295 6.74 2.83 5.80
C PHE A 295 6.12 2.32 4.51
N VAL A 296 6.97 1.86 3.59
CA VAL A 296 6.55 1.17 2.37
C VAL A 296 6.64 -0.34 2.61
N LEU A 297 5.54 -1.04 2.39
CA LEU A 297 5.35 -2.46 2.65
C LEU A 297 5.69 -3.29 1.40
N SER A 298 5.86 -4.61 1.53
CA SER A 298 6.09 -5.53 0.40
C SER A 298 4.82 -5.90 -0.40
N TYR A 299 3.67 -5.39 0.02
CA TYR A 299 2.35 -5.75 -0.47
C TYR A 299 1.42 -4.53 -0.54
N ASP A 300 0.26 -4.69 -1.17
CA ASP A 300 -0.82 -3.71 -1.21
C ASP A 300 -1.85 -4.02 -0.09
N THR A 301 -2.09 -3.04 0.78
CA THR A 301 -2.96 -3.16 1.97
C THR A 301 -4.45 -3.27 1.64
N SER A 302 -4.85 -2.96 0.40
CA SER A 302 -6.25 -3.05 -0.06
C SER A 302 -6.59 -4.41 -0.68
N VAL A 303 -5.57 -5.16 -1.12
CA VAL A 303 -5.74 -6.46 -1.80
C VAL A 303 -5.93 -7.61 -0.81
N ASN A 304 -5.06 -7.73 0.20
CA ASN A 304 -5.05 -8.84 1.16
C ASN A 304 -5.11 -8.35 2.60
N PHE A 305 -5.53 -9.25 3.51
CA PHE A 305 -5.52 -8.97 4.95
C PHE A 305 -4.13 -9.22 5.54
N HIS A 306 -3.58 -8.19 6.19
CA HIS A 306 -2.29 -8.25 6.88
C HIS A 306 -2.47 -7.89 8.36
N THR A 307 -1.62 -8.43 9.23
CA THR A 307 -1.72 -8.22 10.68
C THR A 307 -0.93 -7.00 11.09
N TYR A 308 -1.55 -6.04 11.76
CA TYR A 308 -0.87 -4.87 12.29
C TYR A 308 -0.90 -4.91 13.81
N THR A 309 0.28 -4.84 14.42
CA THR A 309 0.46 -5.03 15.88
C THR A 309 1.15 -3.83 16.51
N ILE A 310 0.56 -3.34 17.60
CA ILE A 310 1.17 -2.37 18.52
C ILE A 310 1.51 -3.14 19.81
N LYS A 311 2.79 -3.28 20.14
CA LYS A 311 3.23 -3.64 21.50
C LYS A 311 3.54 -2.34 22.23
N TRP A 312 3.00 -2.16 23.44
CA TRP A 312 3.24 -0.99 24.28
C TRP A 312 3.31 -1.37 25.76
N ASP A 313 4.34 -0.90 26.44
CA ASP A 313 4.52 -1.00 27.89
C ASP A 313 5.31 0.21 28.41
N ASN A 314 5.85 0.13 29.63
CA ASN A 314 6.64 1.20 30.24
C ASN A 314 8.08 1.32 29.69
N GLU A 315 8.53 0.45 28.78
CA GLU A 315 9.88 0.46 28.21
C GLU A 315 9.89 0.89 26.73
N SER A 316 8.96 0.37 25.92
CA SER A 316 8.94 0.64 24.48
C SER A 316 7.58 0.47 23.80
N ILE A 317 7.33 1.30 22.78
CA ILE A 317 6.34 1.04 21.75
C ILE A 317 7.02 0.34 20.57
N ILE A 318 6.41 -0.71 20.03
CA ILE A 318 6.86 -1.40 18.82
C ILE A 318 5.67 -1.56 17.88
N TRP A 319 5.83 -1.11 16.64
CA TRP A 319 4.88 -1.29 15.56
C TRP A 319 5.38 -2.40 14.63
N LEU A 320 4.53 -3.40 14.38
CA LEU A 320 4.80 -4.51 13.48
C LEU A 320 3.73 -4.60 12.39
N ALA A 321 4.18 -4.97 11.19
CA ALA A 321 3.35 -5.40 10.08
C ALA A 321 3.70 -6.86 9.75
N ASP A 322 2.70 -7.72 9.83
CA ASP A 322 2.83 -9.16 10.03
C ASP A 322 3.88 -9.48 11.12
N ASN A 323 4.95 -10.19 10.75
CA ASN A 323 6.05 -10.54 11.65
C ASN A 323 7.24 -9.55 11.57
N THR A 324 7.11 -8.44 10.84
CA THR A 324 8.19 -7.48 10.62
C THR A 324 8.04 -6.25 11.51
N ILE A 325 9.05 -5.96 12.32
CA ILE A 325 9.12 -4.69 13.06
C ILE A 325 9.37 -3.55 12.06
N LEU A 326 8.45 -2.59 12.01
CA LEU A 326 8.61 -1.35 11.25
C LEU A 326 9.34 -0.30 12.10
N ARG A 327 8.89 -0.13 13.34
CA ARG A 327 9.31 0.95 14.24
C ARG A 327 9.46 0.46 15.67
N THR A 328 10.49 0.93 16.36
CA THR A 328 10.63 0.80 17.83
C THR A 328 10.94 2.17 18.42
N LEU A 329 10.13 2.58 19.40
CA LEU A 329 10.37 3.76 20.23
C LEU A 329 10.65 3.29 21.66
N HIS A 330 11.91 3.38 22.09
CA HIS A 330 12.25 3.23 23.50
C HIS A 330 11.86 4.51 24.26
N LYS A 331 11.28 4.36 25.45
CA LYS A 331 10.87 5.49 26.31
C LYS A 331 12.00 6.48 26.60
N ALA A 332 13.22 5.96 26.81
CA ALA A 332 14.43 6.78 27.03
C ALA A 332 14.79 7.70 25.84
N ASN A 333 14.32 7.38 24.63
CA ASN A 333 14.60 8.12 23.39
C ASN A 333 13.41 8.98 22.94
N ALA A 334 12.30 9.00 23.70
CA ALA A 334 11.07 9.69 23.33
C ALA A 334 11.13 11.18 23.71
N SER A 335 11.75 11.98 22.84
CA SER A 335 12.05 13.40 23.07
C SER A 335 10.82 14.30 23.27
N THR A 336 9.64 13.89 22.78
CA THR A 336 8.37 14.60 22.95
C THR A 336 7.51 14.02 24.08
N GLY A 337 8.11 13.29 25.02
CA GLY A 337 7.40 12.52 26.04
C GLY A 337 6.99 11.13 25.53
N TYR A 338 6.35 10.34 26.40
CA TYR A 338 5.96 8.96 26.10
C TYR A 338 4.50 8.69 26.52
N PRO A 339 3.70 7.95 25.73
CA PRO A 339 2.33 7.58 26.08
C PRO A 339 2.26 6.73 27.37
N GLU A 340 1.47 7.18 28.34
CA GLU A 340 1.30 6.56 29.66
C GLU A 340 -0.16 6.49 30.13
N LYS A 341 -1.06 7.31 29.56
CA LYS A 341 -2.49 7.28 29.89
C LYS A 341 -3.13 5.95 29.50
N VAL A 342 -4.14 5.53 30.25
CA VAL A 342 -4.95 4.34 29.95
C VAL A 342 -5.73 4.57 28.65
N THR A 343 -5.59 3.65 27.69
CA THR A 343 -6.16 3.74 26.33
C THR A 343 -7.26 2.72 26.05
N SER A 344 -8.19 3.06 25.17
CA SER A 344 -9.03 2.11 24.43
C SER A 344 -8.45 1.84 23.03
N ILE A 345 -8.85 0.73 22.40
CA ILE A 345 -8.55 0.42 20.99
C ILE A 345 -9.59 1.13 20.12
N PHE A 346 -9.15 1.77 19.03
CA PHE A 346 -9.98 2.49 18.08
C PHE A 346 -9.81 1.94 16.66
N CYS A 347 -10.92 1.90 15.94
CA CYS A 347 -10.98 1.73 14.50
C CYS A 347 -11.68 2.96 13.91
N HIS A 348 -11.11 3.55 12.85
CA HIS A 348 -11.63 4.77 12.23
C HIS A 348 -11.44 4.74 10.72
N THR A 349 -12.39 5.27 9.95
CA THR A 349 -12.21 5.56 8.52
C THR A 349 -12.88 6.90 8.20
N TRP A 350 -12.16 7.78 7.51
CA TRP A 350 -12.58 9.17 7.28
C TRP A 350 -12.03 9.76 5.97
N ASP A 351 -12.70 10.83 5.51
CA ASP A 351 -12.29 11.65 4.37
C ASP A 351 -11.27 12.69 4.82
N ALA A 352 -10.05 12.58 4.29
CA ALA A 352 -8.94 13.48 4.55
C ALA A 352 -8.63 14.43 3.37
N SER A 353 -9.53 14.58 2.39
CA SER A 353 -9.35 15.49 1.24
C SER A 353 -9.10 16.94 1.68
N SER A 354 -9.71 17.36 2.80
CA SER A 354 -9.48 18.71 3.37
C SER A 354 -8.11 18.90 4.03
N VAL A 355 -7.34 17.83 4.26
CA VAL A 355 -6.07 17.88 4.99
C VAL A 355 -4.93 18.25 4.06
N GLY A 356 -4.46 19.49 4.20
CA GLY A 356 -3.39 20.04 3.38
C GLY A 356 -3.80 20.23 1.92
N ASP A 357 -5.09 20.53 1.66
CA ASP A 357 -5.63 20.74 0.30
C ASP A 357 -5.37 19.53 -0.61
N GLY A 358 -5.87 18.36 -0.21
CA GLY A 358 -5.65 17.07 -0.86
C GLY A 358 -4.24 16.47 -0.70
N SER A 359 -3.22 17.23 -0.30
CA SER A 359 -1.82 16.76 -0.33
C SER A 359 -1.50 15.60 0.64
N TYR A 360 -2.29 15.38 1.68
CA TYR A 360 -2.07 14.27 2.63
C TYR A 360 -2.50 12.91 2.05
N ALA A 361 -3.78 12.76 1.71
CA ALA A 361 -4.37 11.49 1.27
C ALA A 361 -4.90 11.49 -0.17
N GLY A 362 -4.81 12.60 -0.90
CA GLY A 362 -5.51 12.84 -2.17
C GLY A 362 -6.95 13.33 -1.95
N ASP A 363 -7.71 13.48 -3.04
CA ASP A 363 -9.15 13.78 -3.01
C ASP A 363 -9.99 12.51 -3.15
N VAL A 364 -11.09 12.42 -2.38
CA VAL A 364 -12.02 11.29 -2.50
C VAL A 364 -12.83 11.38 -3.80
N ASN A 365 -12.56 10.44 -4.70
CA ASN A 365 -13.42 10.20 -5.85
C ASN A 365 -14.65 9.39 -5.43
N TRP A 366 -15.72 10.07 -5.01
CA TRP A 366 -16.99 9.45 -4.61
C TRP A 366 -17.66 8.59 -5.70
N MET A 367 -17.19 8.61 -6.95
CA MET A 367 -17.56 7.63 -7.98
C MET A 367 -16.93 6.23 -7.77
N PHE A 368 -16.16 6.00 -6.71
CA PHE A 368 -15.72 4.67 -6.29
C PHE A 368 -16.37 4.19 -4.99
N GLY A 369 -17.13 5.04 -4.29
CA GLY A 369 -17.90 4.64 -3.11
C GLY A 369 -19.08 3.71 -3.43
N PRO A 370 -19.62 2.97 -2.44
CA PRO A 370 -19.21 2.94 -1.04
C PRO A 370 -17.85 2.25 -0.83
N PHE A 371 -16.96 2.93 -0.10
CA PHE A 371 -15.66 2.39 0.30
C PHE A 371 -15.81 1.53 1.54
N ARG A 372 -15.02 0.46 1.66
CA ARG A 372 -15.11 -0.48 2.80
C ARG A 372 -13.74 -0.75 3.41
N SER A 373 -13.62 -0.48 4.70
CA SER A 373 -12.46 -0.83 5.52
C SER A 373 -12.81 -2.03 6.39
N TYR A 374 -11.88 -2.99 6.49
CA TYR A 374 -12.10 -4.23 7.22
C TYR A 374 -11.06 -4.37 8.33
N PHE A 375 -11.53 -4.56 9.57
CA PHE A 375 -10.70 -4.91 10.72
C PHE A 375 -11.21 -6.22 11.30
N THR A 376 -10.44 -7.29 11.17
CA THR A 376 -10.81 -8.64 11.62
C THR A 376 -9.79 -9.14 12.64
N ASP A 377 -10.15 -10.19 13.39
CA ASP A 377 -9.27 -10.84 14.36
C ASP A 377 -8.60 -9.83 15.32
N ILE A 378 -9.39 -8.83 15.77
CA ILE A 378 -8.93 -7.81 16.72
C ILE A 378 -8.66 -8.51 18.05
N ALA A 379 -7.47 -8.29 18.62
CA ALA A 379 -7.04 -8.94 19.84
C ALA A 379 -6.20 -8.01 20.72
N ALA A 380 -6.26 -8.28 22.04
CA ALA A 380 -5.46 -7.59 23.04
C ALA A 380 -4.95 -8.60 24.08
N SER A 381 -3.64 -8.64 24.28
CA SER A 381 -3.00 -9.34 25.41
C SER A 381 -2.53 -8.28 26.41
N SER A 382 -3.23 -8.16 27.54
CA SER A 382 -3.05 -7.07 28.51
C SER A 382 -3.43 -7.51 29.93
N PRO A 383 -2.75 -7.02 30.99
CA PRO A 383 -1.53 -6.21 30.95
C PRO A 383 -0.33 -7.02 30.44
N LEU A 384 0.68 -6.34 29.90
CA LEU A 384 1.88 -7.04 29.43
C LEU A 384 2.75 -7.44 30.62
N VAL A 385 2.94 -8.75 30.83
CA VAL A 385 3.88 -9.24 31.85
C VAL A 385 5.31 -8.96 31.36
N PRO A 386 6.17 -8.27 32.14
CA PRO A 386 7.54 -7.95 31.74
C PRO A 386 8.32 -9.20 31.29
N GLY A 387 8.98 -9.12 30.14
CA GLY A 387 9.75 -10.22 29.55
C GLY A 387 8.94 -11.40 28.98
N SER A 388 7.59 -11.38 29.06
CA SER A 388 6.75 -12.44 28.46
C SER A 388 6.68 -12.35 26.94
N TRP A 389 6.63 -11.12 26.40
CA TRP A 389 6.64 -10.89 24.97
C TRP A 389 8.04 -11.06 24.39
N LYS A 390 8.10 -11.72 23.24
CA LYS A 390 9.30 -11.82 22.40
C LYS A 390 8.90 -11.33 21.02
N ALA A 391 9.77 -10.53 20.41
CA ALA A 391 9.61 -10.15 19.02
C ALA A 391 9.47 -11.42 18.15
N PRO A 392 8.53 -11.45 17.18
CA PRO A 392 8.54 -12.46 16.14
C PRO A 392 9.93 -12.53 15.54
N ARG A 393 10.52 -13.72 15.48
CA ARG A 393 11.69 -13.92 14.64
C ARG A 393 11.16 -13.93 13.21
N LEU A 394 11.72 -13.07 12.35
CA LEU A 394 11.65 -13.32 10.91
C LEU A 394 12.14 -14.75 10.70
N ALA A 395 11.30 -15.58 10.07
CA ALA A 395 11.66 -16.96 9.78
C ALA A 395 12.98 -16.93 8.98
N SER A 396 13.91 -17.83 9.29
CA SER A 396 15.20 -17.88 8.62
C SER A 396 15.11 -18.46 7.20
N ASP A 397 13.98 -18.29 6.52
CA ASP A 397 13.74 -18.76 5.15
C ASP A 397 14.59 -17.98 4.13
N ALA A 398 15.14 -16.83 4.53
CA ALA A 398 16.27 -16.18 3.87
C ALA A 398 17.51 -17.10 3.70
N ALA A 399 17.62 -18.18 4.48
CA ALA A 399 18.68 -19.20 4.32
C ALA A 399 18.50 -20.10 3.08
N LEU A 400 17.37 -20.03 2.37
CA LEU A 400 17.10 -20.80 1.15
C LEU A 400 16.94 -19.93 -0.11
N SER A 401 16.78 -18.61 0.01
CA SER A 401 16.78 -17.72 -1.16
C SER A 401 18.20 -17.30 -1.56
N LEU A 402 18.75 -17.96 -2.58
CA LEU A 402 19.97 -17.51 -3.27
C LEU A 402 19.79 -16.17 -4.00
N VAL A 403 18.55 -15.70 -4.16
CA VAL A 403 18.20 -14.40 -4.74
C VAL A 403 18.01 -13.40 -3.59
N PRO A 404 18.80 -12.31 -3.50
CA PRO A 404 18.56 -11.27 -2.52
C PRO A 404 17.20 -10.63 -2.75
N LEU A 405 16.40 -10.51 -1.69
CA LEU A 405 15.08 -9.87 -1.75
C LEU A 405 15.23 -8.35 -1.92
N PRO A 406 14.25 -7.66 -2.55
CA PRO A 406 14.23 -6.20 -2.58
C PRO A 406 14.19 -5.65 -1.15
N MET A 407 14.84 -4.50 -0.91
CA MET A 407 14.84 -3.81 0.38
C MET A 407 13.43 -3.34 0.76
N ARG A 408 12.63 -4.22 1.36
CA ARG A 408 11.29 -3.95 1.91
C ARG A 408 11.08 -4.73 3.23
N PRO A 409 10.32 -4.19 4.20
CA PRO A 409 9.81 -2.82 4.21
C PRO A 409 10.94 -1.80 4.38
N PHE A 410 10.67 -0.55 4.01
CA PHE A 410 11.60 0.56 4.17
C PHE A 410 10.87 1.81 4.68
N GLU A 411 11.58 2.69 5.37
CA GLU A 411 11.05 3.95 5.89
C GLU A 411 11.32 5.09 4.90
N ILE A 412 10.39 6.03 4.76
CA ILE A 412 10.61 7.30 4.10
C ILE A 412 10.80 8.36 5.18
N ASP A 413 12.02 8.89 5.30
CA ASP A 413 12.41 9.88 6.31
C ASP A 413 11.71 11.24 6.07
N TYR A 414 11.62 11.67 4.81
CA TYR A 414 10.91 12.88 4.38
C TYR A 414 10.51 12.81 2.91
N GLY A 415 9.54 13.63 2.51
CA GLY A 415 9.10 13.73 1.11
C GLY A 415 8.38 12.47 0.62
N PHE A 416 7.46 11.90 1.40
CA PHE A 416 6.81 10.64 1.02
C PHE A 416 6.04 10.69 -0.30
N SER A 417 5.39 11.82 -0.63
CA SER A 417 4.75 12.04 -1.93
C SER A 417 5.72 11.97 -3.10
N ASN A 418 7.00 12.30 -2.86
CA ASN A 418 8.06 12.33 -3.86
C ASN A 418 8.78 10.98 -4.06
N VAL A 419 8.40 9.93 -3.32
CA VAL A 419 8.92 8.57 -3.54
C VAL A 419 7.96 7.79 -4.43
N GLY A 420 8.41 7.35 -5.61
CA GLY A 420 7.69 6.40 -6.46
C GLY A 420 8.04 4.96 -6.09
N VAL A 421 7.06 4.04 -6.25
CA VAL A 421 7.22 2.62 -5.89
C VAL A 421 6.50 1.73 -6.89
N ALA A 422 7.23 0.92 -7.67
CA ALA A 422 6.69 -0.03 -8.64
C ALA A 422 7.46 -1.36 -8.59
N SER A 423 6.86 -2.42 -8.03
CA SER A 423 7.51 -3.74 -7.86
C SER A 423 8.90 -3.67 -7.21
N ASN A 424 10.01 -3.83 -7.95
CA ASN A 424 11.37 -3.72 -7.39
C ASN A 424 12.06 -2.38 -7.70
N ASP A 425 11.36 -1.48 -8.38
CA ASP A 425 11.85 -0.18 -8.79
C ASP A 425 11.29 0.90 -7.86
N LEU A 426 12.18 1.70 -7.31
CA LEU A 426 11.89 2.90 -6.54
C LEU A 426 12.31 4.12 -7.37
N SER A 427 11.66 5.25 -7.16
CA SER A 427 12.16 6.53 -7.66
C SER A 427 12.08 7.60 -6.58
N ILE A 428 12.95 8.60 -6.70
CA ILE A 428 12.81 9.86 -5.96
C ILE A 428 12.64 10.96 -7.00
N THR A 429 11.54 11.68 -6.89
CA THR A 429 11.26 12.88 -7.68
C THR A 429 11.69 14.11 -6.90
N PHE A 430 12.52 14.95 -7.51
CA PHE A 430 12.71 16.33 -7.07
C PHE A 430 11.71 17.20 -7.83
N ASN A 431 10.71 17.71 -7.09
CA ASN A 431 9.49 18.29 -7.64
C ASN A 431 9.61 19.79 -7.94
N GLU A 432 8.54 20.36 -8.51
CA GLU A 432 8.43 21.76 -8.92
C GLU A 432 8.51 22.74 -7.74
N GLN A 433 8.21 22.30 -6.51
CA GLN A 433 8.38 23.07 -5.28
C GLN A 433 9.83 23.07 -4.77
N GLY A 434 10.76 22.42 -5.48
CA GLY A 434 12.17 22.32 -5.08
C GLY A 434 12.41 21.32 -3.93
N GLN A 435 11.54 20.33 -3.79
CA GLN A 435 11.58 19.33 -2.71
C GLN A 435 11.91 17.96 -3.30
N GLY A 436 12.84 17.23 -2.66
CA GLY A 436 13.10 15.82 -2.97
C GLY A 436 12.53 14.87 -1.92
N ALA A 437 13.20 13.74 -1.70
CA ALA A 437 12.87 12.76 -0.66
C ALA A 437 14.13 12.05 -0.15
N ARG A 438 13.97 11.30 0.94
CA ARG A 438 14.94 10.28 1.38
C ARG A 438 14.22 9.07 1.94
N PHE A 439 14.70 7.87 1.59
CA PHE A 439 14.25 6.62 2.18
C PHE A 439 15.41 5.80 2.73
N ARG A 440 15.12 4.85 3.62
CA ARG A 440 16.11 3.98 4.26
C ARG A 440 15.57 2.62 4.68
N SER A 441 16.47 1.66 4.91
CA SER A 441 16.11 0.38 5.54
C SER A 441 15.51 0.56 6.94
N VAL A 442 14.62 -0.35 7.35
CA VAL A 442 14.08 -0.39 8.72
C VAL A 442 15.09 -0.96 9.74
N THR A 443 16.01 -1.80 9.29
CA THR A 443 17.09 -2.44 10.07
C THR A 443 18.46 -1.89 9.73
N THR A 444 19.39 -1.98 10.68
CA THR A 444 20.84 -1.79 10.46
C THR A 444 21.53 -3.11 10.12
N TYR A 445 22.67 -3.00 9.45
CA TYR A 445 23.53 -4.11 9.04
C TYR A 445 24.95 -3.85 9.57
N PRO A 446 25.60 -4.81 10.26
CA PRO A 446 26.96 -4.62 10.79
C PRO A 446 28.02 -4.59 9.68
N SER A 447 27.74 -5.25 8.57
CA SER A 447 28.58 -5.37 7.36
C SER A 447 27.72 -5.94 6.23
N GLY A 448 28.20 -5.87 4.99
CA GLY A 448 27.53 -6.52 3.86
C GLY A 448 28.00 -6.07 2.48
N THR A 449 27.29 -6.57 1.47
CA THR A 449 27.29 -6.07 0.10
C THR A 449 25.94 -5.40 -0.15
N PHE A 450 25.97 -4.15 -0.58
CA PHE A 450 24.80 -3.30 -0.79
C PHE A 450 24.82 -2.81 -2.23
N THR A 451 23.85 -3.26 -3.04
CA THR A 451 23.83 -3.06 -4.49
C THR A 451 22.52 -2.41 -4.93
N SER A 452 22.57 -1.49 -5.89
CA SER A 452 21.41 -0.97 -6.58
C SER A 452 21.73 -0.72 -8.07
N ARG A 453 20.72 -0.84 -8.93
CA ARG A 453 20.76 -0.35 -10.32
C ARG A 453 20.22 1.07 -10.32
N ILE A 454 21.06 2.05 -10.62
CA ILE A 454 20.70 3.47 -10.51
C ILE A 454 20.76 4.12 -11.88
N LYS A 455 19.74 4.94 -12.19
CA LYS A 455 19.75 5.90 -13.29
C LYS A 455 19.52 7.30 -12.71
N CYS A 456 20.46 8.20 -12.95
CA CYS A 456 20.36 9.61 -12.58
C CYS A 456 19.21 10.31 -13.32
N ALA A 457 18.81 11.49 -12.83
CA ALA A 457 17.86 12.34 -13.53
C ALA A 457 18.44 12.89 -14.84
N GLU A 458 17.57 13.05 -15.83
CA GLU A 458 17.87 13.66 -17.13
C GLU A 458 17.79 15.20 -17.04
N GLY A 459 18.12 15.91 -18.14
CA GLY A 459 18.11 17.37 -18.18
C GLY A 459 19.30 18.04 -17.47
N ASN A 460 19.16 19.32 -17.13
CA ASN A 460 20.17 20.09 -16.42
C ASN A 460 20.03 19.96 -14.89
N THR A 461 20.67 18.93 -14.34
CA THR A 461 20.65 18.61 -12.90
C THR A 461 21.52 19.53 -12.01
N SER A 462 22.12 20.60 -12.55
CA SER A 462 23.00 21.50 -11.79
C SER A 462 22.36 21.97 -10.49
N GLY A 463 23.11 21.88 -9.38
CA GLY A 463 22.66 22.18 -8.02
C GLY A 463 22.12 20.98 -7.23
N LEU A 464 21.66 19.93 -7.89
CA LEU A 464 21.11 18.76 -7.20
C LEU A 464 22.20 17.81 -6.68
N LEU A 465 21.88 17.11 -5.59
CA LEU A 465 22.58 15.90 -5.16
C LEU A 465 21.63 14.71 -5.32
N SER A 466 22.13 13.61 -5.87
CA SER A 466 21.52 12.27 -5.71
C SER A 466 22.49 11.40 -4.92
N SER A 467 22.00 10.53 -4.04
CA SER A 467 22.87 9.66 -3.24
C SER A 467 22.33 8.25 -3.02
N PHE A 468 23.24 7.30 -2.88
CA PHE A 468 23.00 5.94 -2.39
C PHE A 468 24.14 5.60 -1.43
N TYR A 469 23.81 5.46 -0.15
CA TYR A 469 24.81 5.53 0.91
C TYR A 469 24.43 4.67 2.12
N LEU A 470 25.41 4.43 2.98
CA LEU A 470 25.27 3.70 4.23
C LEU A 470 25.55 4.66 5.38
N SER A 471 24.68 4.75 6.38
CA SER A 471 24.93 5.59 7.55
C SER A 471 24.45 4.93 8.84
N SER A 472 25.25 5.04 9.91
CA SER A 472 24.91 4.42 11.21
C SER A 472 23.72 5.09 11.88
N ARG A 473 23.57 6.40 11.67
CA ARG A 473 22.37 7.17 11.98
C ARG A 473 22.50 8.56 11.37
N GLU A 474 21.90 8.72 10.20
CA GLU A 474 21.78 9.99 9.49
C GLU A 474 21.39 11.16 10.41
N GLY A 475 22.08 12.30 10.26
CA GLY A 475 21.95 13.49 11.10
C GLY A 475 22.67 13.41 12.45
N SER A 476 23.37 12.32 12.76
CA SER A 476 24.15 12.20 13.99
C SER A 476 25.54 12.82 13.85
N ARG A 477 25.91 13.70 14.78
CA ARG A 477 27.26 14.30 14.86
C ARG A 477 28.39 13.28 15.05
N VAL A 478 28.06 12.02 15.32
CA VAL A 478 29.02 10.92 15.47
C VAL A 478 28.70 9.74 14.55
N GLN A 479 28.05 9.98 13.39
CA GLN A 479 27.77 8.92 12.42
C GLN A 479 29.05 8.33 11.80
N ASP A 480 29.06 7.02 11.60
CA ASP A 480 29.90 6.42 10.57
C ASP A 480 29.06 6.34 9.28
N GLU A 481 29.67 6.61 8.13
CA GLU A 481 28.96 6.77 6.86
C GLU A 481 29.85 6.38 5.66
N ILE A 482 29.26 5.94 4.55
CA ILE A 482 29.94 5.44 3.34
C ILE A 482 29.08 5.74 2.10
N ASP A 483 29.62 6.50 1.14
CA ASP A 483 28.80 7.24 0.18
C ASP A 483 29.06 6.93 -1.29
N PHE A 484 28.00 6.90 -2.09
CA PHE A 484 27.99 7.35 -3.49
C PHE A 484 27.12 8.60 -3.61
N GLU A 485 27.64 9.65 -4.24
CA GLU A 485 26.99 10.95 -4.43
C GLU A 485 27.18 11.43 -5.88
N TRP A 486 26.10 11.55 -6.64
CA TRP A 486 26.12 12.15 -7.98
C TRP A 486 25.86 13.66 -7.84
N LEU A 487 26.88 14.45 -8.18
CA LEU A 487 26.83 15.90 -8.10
C LEU A 487 26.27 16.45 -9.42
N GLY A 488 25.08 17.05 -9.40
CA GLY A 488 24.29 17.32 -10.61
C GLY A 488 24.92 18.25 -11.67
N LYS A 489 26.04 18.92 -11.38
CA LYS A 489 26.87 19.66 -12.36
C LYS A 489 27.68 18.77 -13.31
N ASP A 490 27.92 17.51 -12.96
CA ASP A 490 28.68 16.57 -13.79
C ASP A 490 28.09 15.16 -13.68
N LYS A 491 27.32 14.78 -14.70
CA LYS A 491 26.71 13.44 -14.81
C LYS A 491 27.69 12.34 -15.25
N THR A 492 28.95 12.68 -15.52
CA THR A 492 29.99 11.75 -15.98
C THR A 492 30.96 11.30 -14.88
N SER A 493 30.74 11.75 -13.65
CA SER A 493 31.47 11.31 -12.46
C SER A 493 30.52 10.99 -11.29
N VAL A 494 31.06 10.30 -10.29
CA VAL A 494 30.40 10.08 -9.00
C VAL A 494 31.40 10.37 -7.87
N GLN A 495 30.98 11.11 -6.87
CA GLN A 495 31.76 11.30 -5.65
C GLN A 495 31.59 10.09 -4.74
N THR A 496 32.67 9.66 -4.10
CA THR A 496 32.64 8.69 -3.01
C THR A 496 33.25 9.33 -1.76
N ASN A 497 32.72 9.01 -0.59
CA ASN A 497 33.22 9.52 0.69
C ASN A 497 33.01 8.48 1.80
N TYR A 498 33.64 8.69 2.95
CA TYR A 498 33.31 7.95 4.16
C TYR A 498 33.56 8.82 5.40
N TYR A 499 32.71 8.68 6.40
CA TYR A 499 32.85 9.34 7.70
C TYR A 499 33.10 8.34 8.81
N VAL A 500 33.85 8.77 9.83
CA VAL A 500 34.07 8.00 11.05
C VAL A 500 33.84 8.92 12.24
N ASN A 501 32.89 8.59 13.10
CA ASN A 501 32.46 9.46 14.21
C ASN A 501 32.16 10.92 13.77
N GLY A 502 31.52 11.12 12.62
CA GLY A 502 31.17 12.42 12.08
C GLY A 502 32.32 13.16 11.36
N VAL A 503 33.50 12.55 11.23
CA VAL A 503 34.65 13.13 10.53
C VAL A 503 34.79 12.51 9.14
N GLY A 504 34.47 13.31 8.11
CA GLY A 504 34.70 13.01 6.68
C GLY A 504 35.97 13.69 6.17
N ASN A 505 35.88 14.40 5.04
CA ASN A 505 37.02 14.92 4.26
C ASN A 505 37.82 13.80 3.57
N HIS A 506 37.13 12.76 3.10
CA HIS A 506 37.70 11.64 2.35
C HIS A 506 37.08 11.55 0.94
N GLU A 507 36.70 12.68 0.35
CA GLU A 507 36.04 12.76 -0.94
C GLU A 507 36.98 12.29 -2.06
N LEU A 508 36.48 11.45 -2.95
CA LEU A 508 37.16 11.06 -4.18
C LEU A 508 36.17 11.09 -5.33
N GLN A 509 36.46 11.91 -6.34
CA GLN A 509 35.72 11.94 -7.60
C GLN A 509 36.17 10.79 -8.49
N VAL A 510 35.22 9.97 -8.92
CA VAL A 510 35.42 8.80 -9.77
C VAL A 510 34.79 9.07 -11.14
N PRO A 511 35.58 9.15 -12.23
CA PRO A 511 35.04 9.19 -13.59
C PRO A 511 34.30 7.89 -13.92
N LEU A 512 33.07 8.01 -14.41
CA LEU A 512 32.22 6.87 -14.79
C LEU A 512 32.56 6.34 -16.19
N GLY A 513 32.91 7.24 -17.12
CA GLY A 513 33.11 6.93 -18.53
C GLY A 513 31.81 6.81 -19.35
N PHE A 514 30.68 7.21 -18.75
CA PHE A 514 29.34 7.30 -19.32
C PHE A 514 28.57 8.43 -18.61
N ASP A 515 27.46 8.90 -19.18
CA ASP A 515 26.53 9.81 -18.48
C ASP A 515 25.53 8.99 -17.66
N CYS A 516 25.48 9.20 -16.35
CA CYS A 516 24.68 8.38 -15.44
C CYS A 516 23.16 8.51 -15.61
N SER A 517 22.67 9.44 -16.44
CA SER A 517 21.25 9.60 -16.77
C SER A 517 20.79 8.83 -18.00
N GLU A 518 21.71 8.40 -18.88
CA GLU A 518 21.35 7.72 -20.15
C GLU A 518 20.86 6.29 -19.94
N ALA A 519 21.38 5.58 -18.93
CA ALA A 519 21.07 4.18 -18.67
C ALA A 519 21.18 3.80 -17.18
N TYR A 520 20.62 2.65 -16.81
CA TYR A 520 20.85 2.06 -15.49
C TYR A 520 22.24 1.43 -15.39
N HIS A 521 23.02 1.85 -14.39
CA HIS A 521 24.31 1.25 -14.04
C HIS A 521 24.27 0.62 -12.65
N ILE A 522 25.11 -0.39 -12.41
CA ILE A 522 25.15 -1.13 -11.14
C ILE A 522 26.16 -0.47 -10.21
N TYR A 523 25.69 0.06 -9.08
CA TYR A 523 26.55 0.61 -8.04
C TYR A 523 26.52 -0.32 -6.83
N THR A 524 27.69 -0.58 -6.24
CA THR A 524 27.81 -1.49 -5.10
C THR A 524 28.81 -0.98 -4.08
N ILE A 525 28.41 -0.99 -2.81
CA ILE A 525 29.27 -0.80 -1.66
C ILE A 525 29.47 -2.17 -0.98
N ILE A 526 30.72 -2.57 -0.78
CA ILE A 526 31.08 -3.68 0.09
C ILE A 526 31.71 -3.07 1.35
N TYR A 527 31.14 -3.36 2.52
CA TYR A 527 31.63 -2.86 3.80
C TYR A 527 31.75 -4.03 4.79
N ASN A 528 32.92 -4.22 5.37
CA ASN A 528 33.17 -5.26 6.37
C ASN A 528 34.27 -4.85 7.36
N SER A 529 34.71 -5.78 8.22
CA SER A 529 35.74 -5.54 9.23
C SER A 529 37.12 -5.17 8.69
N ASP A 530 37.38 -5.40 7.40
CA ASP A 530 38.72 -5.43 6.80
C ASP A 530 38.89 -4.37 5.71
N GLN A 531 37.83 -4.01 4.99
CA GLN A 531 37.85 -3.00 3.94
C GLN A 531 36.46 -2.48 3.54
N ILE A 532 36.45 -1.26 2.97
CA ILE A 532 35.37 -0.72 2.16
C ILE A 532 35.78 -0.82 0.69
N GLN A 533 34.87 -1.25 -0.18
CA GLN A 533 35.04 -1.19 -1.64
C GLN A 533 33.82 -0.53 -2.28
N TRP A 534 34.07 0.31 -3.29
CA TRP A 534 33.06 0.87 -4.18
C TRP A 534 33.25 0.25 -5.55
N LEU A 535 32.16 -0.22 -6.16
CA LEU A 535 32.15 -0.81 -7.49
C LEU A 535 31.10 -0.13 -8.38
N VAL A 536 31.48 0.04 -9.65
CA VAL A 536 30.59 0.49 -10.74
C VAL A 536 30.63 -0.59 -11.83
N ASP A 537 29.48 -1.13 -12.20
CA ASP A 537 29.32 -2.26 -13.15
C ASP A 537 30.26 -3.44 -12.86
N GLY A 538 30.42 -3.76 -11.58
CA GLY A 538 31.28 -4.84 -11.09
C GLY A 538 32.79 -4.55 -11.11
N LYS A 539 33.22 -3.38 -11.59
CA LYS A 539 34.61 -2.92 -11.51
C LYS A 539 34.83 -2.15 -10.22
N ILE A 540 35.85 -2.52 -9.46
CA ILE A 540 36.24 -1.77 -8.26
C ILE A 540 36.83 -0.42 -8.69
N VAL A 541 36.26 0.67 -8.19
CA VAL A 541 36.70 2.06 -8.46
C VAL A 541 37.42 2.69 -7.27
N ARG A 542 37.17 2.18 -6.05
CA ARG A 542 37.85 2.62 -4.82
C ARG A 542 37.94 1.47 -3.81
N ILE A 543 39.05 1.37 -3.10
CA ILE A 543 39.23 0.50 -1.93
C ILE A 543 39.79 1.35 -0.77
N VAL A 544 39.25 1.17 0.43
CA VAL A 544 39.81 1.69 1.69
C VAL A 544 40.02 0.50 2.62
N PRO A 545 41.25 -0.02 2.77
CA PRO A 545 41.55 -1.11 3.70
C PRO A 545 41.60 -0.58 5.14
N ARG A 546 41.12 -1.38 6.09
CA ARG A 546 41.30 -1.12 7.52
C ARG A 546 42.72 -1.49 7.93
N VAL A 547 43.52 -0.48 8.23
CA VAL A 547 44.92 -0.69 8.64
C VAL A 547 44.98 -1.14 10.10
N GLN A 548 45.07 -2.45 10.32
CA GLN A 548 45.25 -3.01 11.66
C GLN A 548 46.66 -2.70 12.21
N GLY A 549 46.78 -2.50 13.52
CA GLY A 549 48.06 -2.29 14.22
C GLY A 549 48.61 -0.87 14.18
N ILE A 550 48.05 0.06 13.38
CA ILE A 550 48.36 1.50 13.46
C ILE A 550 47.28 2.19 14.28
N ALA A 551 47.66 2.77 15.42
CA ALA A 551 46.77 3.60 16.21
C ALA A 551 46.36 4.86 15.42
N ASN A 552 45.11 5.28 15.59
CA ASN A 552 44.55 6.53 15.04
C ASN A 552 44.34 6.59 13.51
N VAL A 553 44.25 5.46 12.79
CA VAL A 553 43.61 5.43 11.46
C VAL A 553 42.11 5.16 11.65
N PRO A 554 41.21 6.15 11.45
CA PRO A 554 39.78 5.96 11.65
C PRO A 554 39.19 5.03 10.58
N TYR A 555 38.25 4.17 10.97
CA TYR A 555 37.54 3.27 10.07
C TYR A 555 36.09 3.07 10.57
N PRO A 556 35.07 3.04 9.70
CA PRO A 556 33.68 2.74 10.08
C PRO A 556 33.55 1.41 10.82
N VAL A 557 32.86 1.39 11.95
CA VAL A 557 32.65 0.16 12.76
C VAL A 557 31.23 -0.01 13.27
N LYS A 558 30.37 1.01 13.12
CA LYS A 558 28.97 0.94 13.55
C LYS A 558 28.13 0.15 12.52
N PRO A 559 27.04 -0.51 12.97
CA PRO A 559 26.00 -0.98 12.07
C PRO A 559 25.36 0.19 11.32
N VAL A 560 25.06 -0.02 10.04
CA VAL A 560 24.56 1.01 9.11
C VAL A 560 23.19 0.68 8.55
N TYR A 561 22.32 1.68 8.42
CA TYR A 561 21.17 1.59 7.53
C TYR A 561 21.62 1.84 6.08
N VAL A 562 20.88 1.32 5.12
CA VAL A 562 20.99 1.73 3.71
C VAL A 562 20.07 2.92 3.48
N TYR A 563 20.57 3.95 2.81
CA TYR A 563 19.84 5.18 2.45
C TYR A 563 19.90 5.47 0.95
N ALA A 564 18.89 6.17 0.45
CA ALA A 564 18.96 6.89 -0.81
C ALA A 564 18.23 8.23 -0.70
N SER A 565 18.77 9.29 -1.27
CA SER A 565 18.17 10.63 -1.23
C SER A 565 18.37 11.42 -2.52
N VAL A 566 17.49 12.39 -2.75
CA VAL A 566 17.70 13.46 -3.73
C VAL A 566 17.29 14.78 -3.08
N TRP A 567 18.11 15.82 -3.23
CA TRP A 567 17.85 17.15 -2.66
C TRP A 567 18.62 18.25 -3.39
N ASN A 568 18.23 19.51 -3.17
CA ASN A 568 18.93 20.67 -3.72
C ASN A 568 20.10 21.07 -2.80
N ALA A 569 21.32 20.84 -3.27
CA ALA A 569 22.56 21.17 -2.58
C ALA A 569 23.20 22.48 -3.10
N SER A 570 22.51 23.30 -3.90
CA SER A 570 23.07 24.53 -4.47
C SER A 570 23.50 25.58 -3.43
N SER A 571 23.01 25.48 -2.20
CA SER A 571 23.45 26.32 -1.07
C SER A 571 24.78 25.86 -0.45
N VAL A 572 25.25 24.64 -0.75
CA VAL A 572 26.51 24.11 -0.22
C VAL A 572 27.67 24.75 -0.95
N ASN A 573 28.47 25.54 -0.22
CA ASN A 573 29.64 26.25 -0.74
C ASN A 573 29.28 27.12 -1.97
N ASP A 574 28.17 27.86 -1.89
CA ASP A 574 27.65 28.76 -2.93
C ASP A 574 27.57 28.12 -4.34
N GLY A 575 27.16 26.85 -4.38
CA GLY A 575 27.02 26.05 -5.59
C GLY A 575 28.34 25.51 -6.16
N ALA A 576 29.48 25.75 -5.51
CA ALA A 576 30.76 25.18 -5.96
C ALA A 576 30.78 23.64 -5.89
N TRP A 577 29.99 23.03 -4.99
CA TRP A 577 29.93 21.57 -4.86
C TRP A 577 29.09 20.92 -5.96
N THR A 578 27.78 21.19 -6.05
CA THR A 578 26.86 20.53 -7.00
C THR A 578 26.47 21.38 -8.22
N GLY A 579 26.93 22.61 -8.32
CA GLY A 579 26.45 23.61 -9.28
C GLY A 579 25.39 24.53 -8.65
N ASN A 580 24.86 25.45 -9.45
CA ASN A 580 23.71 26.27 -9.06
C ASN A 580 22.46 25.77 -9.78
N TRP A 581 21.37 25.54 -9.03
CA TRP A 581 20.07 25.21 -9.63
C TRP A 581 19.40 26.49 -10.13
N ASN A 582 18.87 26.44 -11.34
CA ASN A 582 18.31 27.59 -12.06
C ASN A 582 16.77 27.60 -12.09
N GLY A 583 16.10 26.64 -11.45
CA GLY A 583 14.65 26.50 -11.46
C GLY A 583 14.06 25.84 -12.72
N ALA A 584 14.90 25.39 -13.65
CA ALA A 584 14.46 24.71 -14.88
C ALA A 584 14.47 23.18 -14.73
N ASP A 585 13.96 22.50 -15.76
CA ASP A 585 13.96 21.04 -16.01
C ASP A 585 13.33 20.14 -14.92
N VAL A 586 12.69 20.71 -13.90
CA VAL A 586 11.81 19.99 -12.97
C VAL A 586 10.54 19.47 -13.69
N PRO A 587 10.00 18.29 -13.28
CA PRO A 587 10.47 17.45 -12.18
C PRO A 587 11.62 16.52 -12.59
N PHE A 588 12.65 16.41 -11.74
CA PHE A 588 13.77 15.49 -11.95
C PHE A 588 13.49 14.15 -11.27
N VAL A 589 13.66 13.03 -11.97
CA VAL A 589 13.39 11.69 -11.42
C VAL A 589 14.65 10.84 -11.43
N VAL A 590 15.08 10.40 -10.25
CA VAL A 590 16.18 9.44 -10.06
C VAL A 590 15.59 8.08 -9.76
N TYR A 591 16.08 7.04 -10.43
CA TYR A 591 15.55 5.68 -10.31
C TYR A 591 16.53 4.77 -9.58
N PHE A 592 16.02 4.00 -8.62
CA PHE A 592 16.75 3.01 -7.82
C PHE A 592 16.04 1.67 -7.97
N SER A 593 16.54 0.82 -8.86
CA SER A 593 16.02 -0.51 -9.18
C SER A 593 16.82 -1.59 -8.44
N ASP A 594 16.14 -2.64 -7.99
CA ASP A 594 16.80 -3.87 -7.49
C ASP A 594 17.81 -3.60 -6.35
N ILE A 595 17.36 -2.83 -5.34
CA ILE A 595 18.14 -2.59 -4.11
C ILE A 595 18.24 -3.91 -3.34
N ARG A 596 19.44 -4.48 -3.32
CA ARG A 596 19.76 -5.79 -2.76
C ARG A 596 20.80 -5.68 -1.67
N ILE A 597 20.57 -6.42 -0.59
CA ILE A 597 21.41 -6.42 0.60
C ILE A 597 21.83 -7.86 0.89
N LYS A 598 23.13 -8.09 1.01
CA LYS A 598 23.71 -9.36 1.48
C LYS A 598 24.55 -9.08 2.73
N SER A 599 23.97 -9.28 3.89
CA SER A 599 24.60 -9.15 5.21
C SER A 599 24.77 -10.53 5.87
N PRO A 600 25.77 -10.73 6.75
CA PRO A 600 25.87 -11.92 7.60
C PRO A 600 24.74 -12.08 8.61
#